data_AF-A0A2N3REA7-F1
#
_entry.id   AF-A0A2N3REA7-F1
#
_cell.length_a   1.000
_cell.length_b   1.000
_cell.length_c   1.000
_cell.angle_alpha   90.00
_cell.angle_beta   90.00
_cell.angle_gamma   90.00
#
_symmetry.space_group_name_H-M   'P 1'
#
loop_
_entity.id
_entity.type
_entity.pdbx_description
1 polymer ?
#
loop_
_entity_poly.entity_id
_entity_poly.type
_entity_poly.pdbx_seq_one_letter_code
_entity_poly.pdbx_strand_id
1 'polypeptide(L)'
;MGRFGIPSFKKKIADAAASGEERYVTEADIEEFAHDIVVFNFERLRVDSSLTGEWLIFAKYNEENYYLSLGKHDTGDELIRSQIDVFCLCEFPFLESILAI
;
A
#
# COMPACT_ATOMS: atom_id res chain seq x y z
N MET A 1 12.23 -8.57 4.93
CA MET A 1 11.81 -9.93 4.49
C MET A 1 10.31 -10.04 4.78
N GLY A 2 9.45 -9.96 3.75
CA GLY A 2 8.02 -9.70 3.89
C GLY A 2 7.20 -10.87 4.44
N ARG A 3 6.03 -10.57 5.02
CA ARG A 3 5.04 -11.45 5.66
C ARG A 3 4.85 -12.83 5.00
N PHE A 4 4.90 -12.91 3.68
CA PHE A 4 4.67 -14.15 2.92
C PHE A 4 5.94 -14.83 2.38
N GLY A 5 7.11 -14.20 2.50
CA GLY A 5 8.35 -14.69 1.88
C GLY A 5 8.23 -14.78 0.35
N ILE A 6 8.84 -15.82 -0.24
CA ILE A 6 8.79 -16.11 -1.69
C ILE A 6 8.29 -17.55 -1.87
N PRO A 7 6.97 -17.77 -1.93
CA PRO A 7 6.38 -19.10 -2.02
C PRO A 7 6.85 -19.92 -3.23
N SER A 8 7.01 -19.32 -4.40
CA SER A 8 7.50 -20.01 -5.62
C SER A 8 8.90 -20.57 -5.40
N PHE A 9 9.80 -19.77 -4.82
CA PHE A 9 11.15 -20.21 -4.46
C PHE A 9 11.14 -21.37 -3.45
N LYS A 10 10.34 -21.26 -2.38
CA LYS A 10 10.23 -22.34 -1.38
C LYS A 10 9.76 -23.66 -2.00
N LYS A 11 8.78 -23.58 -2.89
CA LYS A 11 8.28 -24.74 -3.64
C LYS A 11 9.39 -25.33 -4.52
N LYS A 12 10.10 -24.50 -5.28
CA LYS A 12 11.20 -24.93 -6.16
C LYS A 12 12.30 -25.66 -5.40
N ILE A 13 12.72 -25.14 -4.25
CA ILE A 13 13.70 -25.79 -3.37
C ILE A 13 13.19 -27.16 -2.88
N ALA A 14 11.93 -27.25 -2.47
CA ALA A 14 11.34 -28.50 -1.99
C ALA A 14 11.25 -29.56 -3.10
N ASP A 15 10.81 -29.17 -4.30
CA ASP A 15 10.68 -30.05 -5.45
C ASP A 15 12.04 -30.61 -5.89
N ALA A 16 13.06 -29.75 -5.93
CA ALA A 16 14.41 -30.16 -6.32
C ALA A 16 15.13 -31.00 -5.22
N ALA A 17 14.83 -30.76 -3.93
CA ALA A 17 15.27 -31.66 -2.87
C ALA A 17 14.63 -33.06 -2.99
N ALA A 18 13.37 -33.14 -3.45
CA ALA A 18 12.68 -34.41 -3.68
C ALA A 18 13.16 -35.16 -4.94
N SER A 19 13.63 -34.44 -5.97
CA SER A 19 14.19 -35.02 -7.20
C SER A 19 15.65 -35.44 -7.07
N GLY A 20 16.35 -34.99 -6.02
CA GLY A 20 17.78 -35.24 -5.82
C GLY A 20 18.70 -34.39 -6.70
N GLU A 21 18.18 -33.31 -7.29
CA GLU A 21 18.98 -32.37 -8.07
C GLU A 21 19.88 -31.50 -7.17
N GLU A 22 21.12 -31.24 -7.60
CA GLU A 22 22.06 -30.35 -6.88
C GLU A 22 21.90 -28.86 -7.25
N ARG A 23 21.23 -28.54 -8.37
CA ARG A 23 21.05 -27.17 -8.85
C ARG A 23 19.59 -26.76 -8.82
N TYR A 24 19.24 -26.01 -7.79
CA TYR A 24 17.85 -25.74 -7.40
C TYR A 24 17.18 -24.55 -8.13
N VAL A 25 17.97 -23.71 -8.82
CA VAL A 25 17.51 -22.48 -9.49
C VAL A 25 18.30 -22.20 -10.77
N THR A 26 17.60 -21.76 -11.79
CA THR A 26 18.12 -21.38 -13.12
C THR A 26 17.69 -19.97 -13.50
N GLU A 27 18.27 -19.41 -14.56
CA GLU A 27 17.88 -18.08 -15.08
C GLU A 27 16.41 -18.03 -15.54
N ALA A 28 15.87 -19.16 -16.00
CA ALA A 28 14.46 -19.25 -16.40
C ALA A 28 13.49 -19.03 -15.23
N ASP A 29 13.93 -19.24 -13.99
CA ASP A 29 13.10 -19.06 -12.80
C ASP A 29 13.00 -17.60 -12.35
N ILE A 30 13.85 -16.70 -12.89
CA ILE A 30 13.93 -15.29 -12.49
C ILE A 30 12.60 -14.58 -12.70
N GLU A 31 11.94 -14.81 -13.84
CA GLU A 31 10.66 -14.18 -14.17
C GLU A 31 9.57 -14.55 -13.16
N GLU A 32 9.45 -15.85 -12.85
CA GLU A 32 8.49 -16.35 -11.86
C GLU A 32 8.74 -15.77 -10.48
N PHE A 33 10.01 -15.74 -10.04
CA PHE A 33 10.36 -15.23 -8.72
C PHE A 33 10.14 -13.72 -8.63
N ALA A 34 10.52 -12.95 -9.66
CA ALA A 34 10.26 -11.51 -9.69
C ALA A 34 8.76 -11.21 -9.62
N HIS A 35 7.95 -11.93 -10.39
CA HIS A 35 6.49 -11.79 -10.36
C HIS A 35 5.91 -12.19 -8.99
N ASP A 36 6.40 -13.25 -8.37
CA ASP A 36 5.94 -13.68 -7.05
C ASP A 36 6.27 -12.67 -5.95
N ILE A 37 7.52 -12.17 -5.95
CA ILE A 37 8.03 -11.20 -4.97
C ILE A 37 7.25 -9.88 -5.03
N VAL A 38 6.85 -9.44 -6.22
CA VAL A 38 6.24 -8.12 -6.41
C VAL A 38 4.72 -8.24 -6.50
N VAL A 39 4.22 -8.86 -7.57
CA VAL A 39 2.80 -8.84 -7.91
C VAL A 39 2.00 -9.74 -6.98
N PHE A 40 2.40 -11.01 -6.83
CA PHE A 40 1.64 -11.92 -5.99
C PHE A 40 1.78 -11.57 -4.50
N ASN A 41 2.92 -11.07 -4.05
CA ASN A 41 3.05 -10.57 -2.68
C ASN A 41 2.10 -9.38 -2.42
N PHE A 42 1.99 -8.43 -3.35
CA PHE A 42 1.02 -7.33 -3.24
C PHE A 42 -0.42 -7.83 -3.19
N GLU A 43 -0.79 -8.77 -4.08
CA GLU A 43 -2.11 -9.39 -4.10
C GLU A 43 -2.44 -10.12 -2.79
N ARG A 44 -1.47 -10.86 -2.21
CA ARG A 44 -1.62 -11.50 -0.90
C ARG A 44 -1.85 -10.48 0.22
N LEU A 45 -1.09 -9.38 0.22
CA LEU A 45 -1.27 -8.31 1.21
C LEU A 45 -2.66 -7.66 1.09
N ARG A 46 -3.15 -7.48 -0.15
CA ARG A 46 -4.49 -6.94 -0.45
C ARG A 46 -5.59 -7.85 0.09
N VAL A 47 -5.51 -9.15 -0.19
CA VAL A 47 -6.48 -10.15 0.28
C VAL A 47 -6.51 -10.24 1.80
N ASP A 48 -5.35 -10.08 2.46
CA ASP A 48 -5.21 -10.14 3.91
C ASP A 48 -5.51 -8.79 4.60
N SER A 49 -6.10 -7.83 3.89
CA SER A 49 -6.38 -6.46 4.35
C SER A 49 -5.19 -5.80 5.07
N SER A 50 -3.97 -6.15 4.65
CA SER A 50 -2.72 -5.79 5.32
C SER A 50 -1.89 -4.79 4.53
N LEU A 51 -2.47 -4.25 3.45
CA LEU A 51 -1.94 -3.07 2.79
C LEU A 51 -2.11 -1.88 3.74
N THR A 52 -1.01 -1.47 4.36
CA THR A 52 -0.93 -0.21 5.10
C THR A 52 -0.72 0.90 4.09
N GLY A 53 -1.75 1.71 3.87
CA GLY A 53 -1.68 2.93 3.07
C GLY A 53 -2.16 4.12 3.89
N GLU A 54 -1.55 5.27 3.64
CA GLU A 54 -2.10 6.55 4.06
C GLU A 54 -2.84 7.20 2.88
N TRP A 55 -4.06 7.65 3.13
CA TRP A 55 -4.77 8.62 2.33
C TRP A 55 -4.05 9.97 2.43
N LEU A 56 -3.83 10.62 1.29
CA LEU A 56 -3.48 12.03 1.20
C LEU A 56 -4.73 12.83 0.85
N ILE A 57 -5.24 13.59 1.80
CA ILE A 57 -6.44 14.42 1.64
C ILE A 57 -6.01 15.80 1.18
N PHE A 58 -6.61 16.29 0.10
CA PHE A 58 -6.32 17.62 -0.43
C PHE A 58 -7.57 18.28 -1.00
N ALA A 59 -7.59 19.62 -1.00
CA ALA A 59 -8.58 20.44 -1.67
C ALA A 59 -7.93 21.21 -2.83
N LYS A 60 -8.69 21.43 -3.91
CA LYS A 60 -8.25 22.28 -5.02
C LYS A 60 -8.83 23.67 -4.88
N TYR A 61 -7.99 24.68 -4.97
CA TYR A 61 -8.40 26.09 -4.95
C TYR A 61 -7.46 26.92 -5.81
N ASN A 62 -7.99 27.78 -6.68
CA ASN A 62 -7.21 28.64 -7.60
C ASN A 62 -6.10 27.89 -8.37
N GLU A 63 -6.43 26.74 -8.96
CA GLU A 63 -5.48 25.88 -9.70
C GLU A 63 -4.34 25.28 -8.85
N GLU A 64 -4.37 25.45 -7.53
CA GLU A 64 -3.40 24.89 -6.58
C GLU A 64 -4.00 23.76 -5.75
N ASN A 65 -3.15 22.83 -5.31
CA ASN A 65 -3.51 21.74 -4.41
C ASN A 65 -3.10 22.09 -2.97
N TYR A 66 -4.09 22.12 -2.07
CA TYR A 66 -3.90 22.33 -0.64
C TYR A 66 -3.97 20.98 0.07
N TYR A 67 -2.83 20.49 0.55
CA TYR A 67 -2.73 19.20 1.25
C TYR A 67 -3.13 19.38 2.71
N LEU A 68 -4.23 18.75 3.12
CA LEU A 68 -4.92 19.05 4.37
C LEU A 68 -4.60 18.04 5.47
N SER A 69 -4.53 16.75 5.12
CA SER A 69 -4.30 15.70 6.11
C SER A 69 -3.75 14.42 5.49
N LEU A 70 -3.10 13.62 6.33
CA LEU A 70 -2.74 12.23 6.07
C LEU A 70 -3.54 11.34 7.01
N GLY A 71 -4.34 10.43 6.47
CA GLY A 71 -5.15 9.49 7.26
C GLY A 71 -4.81 8.06 6.90
N LYS A 72 -4.70 7.14 7.86
CA LYS A 72 -4.59 5.72 7.49
C LYS A 72 -5.94 5.25 6.95
N HIS A 73 -5.92 4.19 6.15
CA HIS A 73 -7.14 3.58 5.61
C HIS A 73 -8.18 3.17 6.69
N ASP A 74 -7.75 2.98 7.94
CA ASP A 74 -8.58 2.59 9.09
C ASP A 74 -8.93 3.77 10.03
N THR A 75 -8.46 4.98 9.77
CA THR A 75 -8.64 6.15 10.68
C THR A 75 -10.09 6.63 10.74
N GLY A 76 -10.88 6.38 9.69
CA GLY A 76 -12.27 6.80 9.58
C GLY A 76 -12.43 8.27 9.17
N ASP A 77 -13.41 8.53 8.30
CA ASP A 77 -13.62 9.84 7.67
C ASP A 77 -13.92 10.95 8.68
N GLU A 78 -14.70 10.66 9.73
CA GLU A 78 -15.09 11.63 10.76
C GLU A 78 -13.88 12.18 11.52
N LEU A 79 -12.92 11.31 11.86
CA LEU A 79 -11.73 11.72 12.59
C LEU A 79 -10.84 12.58 11.71
N ILE A 80 -10.66 12.20 10.44
CA ILE A 80 -9.91 13.00 9.45
C ILE A 80 -10.58 14.37 9.25
N ARG A 81 -11.92 14.42 9.13
CA ARG A 81 -12.68 15.67 9.01
C ARG A 81 -12.47 16.57 10.21
N SER A 82 -12.60 16.03 11.42
CA SER A 82 -12.45 16.81 12.65
C SER A 82 -11.06 17.44 12.78
N GLN A 83 -10.01 16.75 12.32
CA GLN A 83 -8.65 17.29 12.30
C GLN A 83 -8.51 18.45 11.29
N ILE A 84 -9.11 18.31 10.11
CA ILE A 84 -9.13 19.38 9.11
C ILE A 84 -9.86 20.60 9.67
N ASP A 85 -10.97 20.40 10.37
CA ASP A 85 -11.74 21.50 10.97
C ASP A 85 -10.95 22.26 12.03
N VAL A 86 -10.26 21.54 12.91
CA VAL A 86 -9.51 22.13 14.02
C VAL A 86 -8.23 22.82 13.56
N PHE A 87 -7.50 22.23 12.61
CA PHE A 87 -6.17 22.72 12.24
C PHE A 87 -6.17 23.54 10.95
N CYS A 88 -6.88 23.10 9.91
CA CYS A 88 -6.79 23.74 8.59
C CYS A 88 -7.73 24.93 8.45
N LEU A 89 -8.95 24.89 9.00
CA LEU A 89 -9.90 26.00 8.85
C LEU A 89 -9.46 27.26 9.60
N CYS A 90 -8.76 27.11 10.72
CA CYS A 90 -8.20 28.25 11.46
C CYS A 90 -7.14 29.02 10.66
N GLU A 91 -6.28 28.30 9.93
CA GLU A 91 -5.20 28.93 9.13
C GLU A 91 -5.67 29.33 7.72
N PHE A 92 -6.63 28.59 7.16
CA PHE A 92 -7.14 28.78 5.80
C PHE A 92 -8.66 28.89 5.79
N PRO A 93 -9.25 30.03 6.21
CA PRO A 93 -10.70 30.19 6.32
C PRO A 93 -11.46 30.00 5.01
N PHE A 94 -10.81 30.24 3.85
CA PHE A 94 -11.43 30.02 2.54
C PHE A 94 -11.85 28.55 2.32
N LEU A 95 -11.18 27.61 3.00
CA LEU A 95 -11.53 26.19 2.95
C LEU A 95 -12.96 25.92 3.45
N GLU A 96 -13.51 26.74 4.36
CA GLU A 96 -14.90 26.58 4.83
C GLU A 96 -15.89 26.56 3.67
N SER A 97 -15.71 27.46 2.69
CA SER A 97 -16.58 27.54 1.53
C SER A 97 -16.46 26.35 0.57
N ILE A 98 -15.29 25.71 0.54
CA ILE A 98 -14.98 24.57 -0.33
C ILE A 98 -15.44 23.26 0.32
N LEU A 99 -15.37 23.20 1.65
CA LEU A 99 -15.59 22.02 2.46
C LEU A 99 -16.99 21.95 3.08
N ALA A 100 -17.93 22.82 2.66
CA ALA A 100 -19.27 23.01 3.24
C ALA A 100 -20.29 21.88 2.94
N ILE A 101 -19.86 20.72 2.44
CA ILE A 101 -20.73 19.60 2.04
C ILE A 101 -20.65 18.48 3.07
#